data_AF-A0A1M5RIW2-F1
#
_entry.id   AF-A0A1M5RIW2-F1
#
_cell.length_a   1.000
_cell.length_b   1.000
_cell.length_c   1.000
_cell.angle_alpha   90.00
_cell.angle_beta   90.00
_cell.angle_gamma   90.00
#
_symmetry.space_group_name_H-M   'P 1'
#
loop_
_entity.id
_entity.type
_entity.pdbx_description
1 polymer ?
#
loop_
_entity_poly.entity_id
_entity_poly.type
_entity_poly.pdbx_seq_one_letter_code
_entity_poly.pdbx_strand_id
1 'polypeptide(L)'
;MTRTPSTDRWGIDATWLDALDEEHEVAQATIDRLREVIGEPPEDLEERAPIVARPGDVLEVDEAEVTLEDGSSRHVDGELPADFPLGYHWLQAPGGPRRRLVVSPGRCWLPEERAWGWAVQLYATRSRASWGIGDLADLRAVREMAADQGAGFVLINPLHAVAPTPEQEASPYLPATRRFRNPLYLRVAEVPGADRVDLDDDAGRALNDGELVDRDAIWARKREVLRRVFDATGRDEPAFPDWWWHQGQKLQDWATWCALADAHGPDWHAWPEELQDPRSDAVGRFVADHERDVAFHAWLQWCLSRQLEQATEGMTVIQDLPIGVAGGGADAWTWQGVLAQGATVGAPPDEFNSQGQDWGSPPLVPWRLRAWDYEPFVESIRATMAGAGGLRIDHVMGLFRLWWVPTGGSAADGAYVRYPAEDLLDIVALESHRAQAVVVGEDLGTVEDGVREALAEHGILSYRLLWFEDDDPAEWPEEAMAAISTHDLPTVAGLWSGADVEEQRRYGTGTDEELERGRASLLERLPGLRKNARPETAVKRAHELLGRAPSLLLSATLDDALAERRRPNMPGTTDRPNWSLPLPVTVEDLSGHALLKEVARTLADGVRATTDPEEDAIGEQPGGEASRD
;
A
#
# COMPACT_ATOMS: atom_id res chain seq x y z
N MET A 1 -7.18 -15.91 28.67
CA MET A 1 -7.50 -14.58 29.22
C MET A 1 -6.23 -13.76 29.15
N THR A 2 -5.87 -13.37 27.94
CA THR A 2 -4.85 -12.37 27.65
C THR A 2 -5.32 -11.06 28.30
N ARG A 3 -4.52 -10.50 29.21
CA ARG A 3 -4.85 -9.23 29.87
C ARG A 3 -4.63 -8.14 28.82
N THR A 4 -5.67 -7.39 28.47
CA THR A 4 -5.51 -6.16 27.69
C THR A 4 -4.45 -5.28 28.37
N PRO A 5 -3.43 -4.79 27.65
CA PRO A 5 -2.42 -3.92 28.22
C PRO A 5 -3.07 -2.73 28.93
N SER A 6 -2.46 -2.26 30.01
CA SER A 6 -2.87 -0.97 30.59
C SER A 6 -2.40 0.14 29.65
N THR A 7 -3.30 0.68 28.84
CA THR A 7 -3.02 1.85 28.00
C THR A 7 -3.18 3.13 28.81
N ASP A 8 -2.22 4.04 28.70
CA ASP A 8 -2.33 5.36 29.32
C ASP A 8 -3.15 6.36 28.46
N ARG A 9 -3.36 7.58 28.98
CA ARG A 9 -4.15 8.61 28.29
C ARG A 9 -3.54 9.15 26.99
N TRP A 10 -2.26 8.85 26.69
CA TRP A 10 -1.61 9.17 25.43
C TRP A 10 -1.73 8.03 24.41
N GLY A 11 -2.36 6.92 24.80
CA GLY A 11 -2.50 5.73 23.96
C GLY A 11 -1.31 4.78 24.05
N ILE A 12 -0.38 4.97 25.00
CA ILE A 12 0.82 4.12 25.12
C ILE A 12 0.47 2.88 25.94
N ASP A 13 0.70 1.69 25.38
CA ASP A 13 0.56 0.42 26.09
C ASP A 13 1.73 0.21 27.05
N ALA A 14 1.44 -0.12 28.32
CA ALA A 14 2.48 -0.39 29.33
C ALA A 14 3.13 -1.77 29.20
N THR A 15 2.47 -2.71 28.53
CA THR A 15 2.97 -4.06 28.25
C THR A 15 2.67 -4.45 26.81
N TRP A 16 3.39 -5.43 26.28
CA TRP A 16 3.15 -6.00 24.95
C TRP A 16 3.46 -7.50 24.96
N LEU A 17 2.86 -8.24 24.03
CA LEU A 17 3.12 -9.65 23.81
C LEU A 17 4.03 -9.82 22.60
N ASP A 18 5.07 -10.64 22.73
CA ASP A 18 5.90 -11.03 21.60
C ASP A 18 5.26 -12.15 20.76
N ALA A 19 5.97 -12.59 19.72
CA ALA A 19 5.51 -13.67 18.83
C ALA A 19 5.36 -15.04 19.51
N LEU A 20 5.84 -15.21 20.75
CA LEU A 20 5.74 -16.43 21.54
C LEU A 20 4.70 -16.31 22.67
N ASP A 21 3.86 -15.26 22.63
CA ASP A 21 2.90 -14.90 23.67
C ASP A 21 3.55 -14.60 25.05
N GLU A 22 4.83 -14.23 25.08
CA GLU A 22 5.48 -13.76 26.31
C GLU A 22 5.21 -12.27 26.53
N GLU A 23 4.82 -11.90 27.76
CA GLU A 23 4.52 -10.52 28.13
C GLU A 23 5.78 -9.76 28.56
N HIS A 24 5.98 -8.58 27.97
CA HIS A 24 7.08 -7.67 28.22
C HIS A 24 6.58 -6.35 28.78
N GLU A 25 7.27 -5.82 29.80
CA GLU A 25 7.00 -4.47 30.33
C GLU A 25 7.78 -3.42 29.53
N VAL A 26 7.10 -2.33 29.17
CA VAL A 26 7.74 -1.18 28.52
C VAL A 26 8.52 -0.38 29.56
N ALA A 27 9.77 -0.05 29.26
CA ALA A 27 10.60 0.77 30.14
C ALA A 27 9.95 2.14 30.39
N GLN A 28 9.89 2.59 31.66
CA GLN A 28 9.32 3.89 32.01
C GLN A 28 9.99 5.07 31.25
N ALA A 29 11.30 4.97 30.99
CA ALA A 29 12.02 5.96 30.21
C ALA A 29 11.52 6.07 28.76
N THR A 30 11.16 4.94 28.12
CA THR A 30 10.53 4.91 26.80
C THR A 30 9.17 5.59 26.84
N ILE A 31 8.33 5.24 27.83
CA ILE A 31 7.00 5.86 28.00
C ILE A 31 7.13 7.38 28.17
N ASP A 32 8.02 7.85 29.04
CA ASP A 32 8.20 9.28 29.29
C ASP A 32 8.69 10.03 28.03
N ARG A 33 9.58 9.40 27.24
CA ARG A 33 10.05 9.98 25.98
C ARG A 33 8.94 10.04 24.93
N LEU A 34 8.13 8.98 24.80
CA LEU A 34 7.00 8.96 23.88
C LEU A 34 5.95 10.01 24.25
N ARG A 35 5.66 10.20 25.55
CA ARG A 35 4.76 11.29 26.01
C ARG A 35 5.25 12.67 25.61
N GLU A 36 6.56 12.91 25.72
CA GLU A 36 7.17 14.18 25.28
C GLU A 36 6.99 14.40 23.76
N VAL A 37 7.19 13.36 22.95
CA VAL A 37 7.04 13.41 21.49
C VAL A 37 5.58 13.59 21.06
N ILE A 38 4.66 12.82 21.65
CA ILE A 38 3.22 12.88 21.38
C ILE A 38 2.67 14.25 21.79
N GLY A 39 3.11 14.77 22.93
CA GLY A 39 2.60 16.00 23.54
C GLY A 39 1.22 15.81 24.16
N GLU A 40 0.74 16.85 24.83
CA GLU A 40 -0.54 16.81 25.55
C GLU A 40 -1.72 17.11 24.61
N PRO A 41 -2.76 16.25 24.55
CA PRO A 41 -3.98 16.60 23.84
C PRO A 41 -4.67 17.79 24.52
N PRO A 42 -5.25 18.73 23.76
CA PRO A 42 -5.93 19.88 24.36
C PRO A 42 -7.21 19.43 25.09
N GLU A 43 -7.56 20.11 26.19
CA GLU A 43 -8.72 19.74 27.04
C GLU A 43 -10.05 19.74 26.28
N ASP A 44 -10.16 20.57 25.24
CA ASP A 44 -11.33 20.73 24.37
C ASP A 44 -11.22 19.89 23.08
N LEU A 45 -10.38 18.84 23.04
CA LEU A 45 -10.24 18.01 21.84
C LEU A 45 -11.57 17.37 21.44
N GLU A 46 -12.27 16.73 22.38
CA GLU A 46 -13.55 16.04 22.10
C GLU A 46 -14.64 17.02 21.64
N GLU A 47 -14.60 18.28 22.09
CA GLU A 47 -15.56 19.29 21.67
C GLU A 47 -15.34 19.76 20.23
N ARG A 48 -14.14 19.55 19.66
CA ARG A 48 -13.72 20.09 18.35
C ARG A 48 -13.43 19.02 17.31
N ALA A 49 -13.04 17.83 17.74
CA ALA A 49 -12.69 16.70 16.89
C ALA A 49 -13.87 16.29 16.00
N PRO A 50 -13.60 15.63 14.86
CA PRO A 50 -14.64 15.03 14.04
C PRO A 50 -15.55 14.10 14.82
N ILE A 51 -16.80 14.02 14.37
CA ILE A 51 -17.71 12.93 14.69
C ILE A 51 -17.67 11.97 13.49
N VAL A 52 -17.31 10.72 13.74
CA VAL A 52 -17.47 9.63 12.76
C VAL A 52 -18.70 8.82 13.18
N ALA A 53 -19.64 8.65 12.27
CA ALA A 53 -20.91 8.00 12.56
C ALA A 53 -21.47 7.29 11.32
N ARG A 54 -22.46 6.44 11.53
CA ARG A 54 -23.19 5.70 10.50
C ARG A 54 -24.64 6.17 10.47
N PRO A 55 -25.35 6.05 9.34
CA PRO A 55 -26.79 6.30 9.30
C PRO A 55 -27.53 5.46 10.35
N GLY A 56 -28.34 6.10 11.19
CA GLY A 56 -29.03 5.48 12.33
C GLY A 56 -28.32 5.60 13.68
N ASP A 57 -27.09 6.12 13.72
CA ASP A 57 -26.38 6.30 14.98
C ASP A 57 -26.93 7.47 15.79
N VAL A 58 -26.98 7.29 17.11
CA VAL A 58 -27.21 8.37 18.07
C VAL A 58 -25.96 9.24 18.13
N LEU A 59 -26.13 10.54 17.93
CA LEU A 59 -25.07 11.52 18.02
C LEU A 59 -24.86 11.97 19.46
N GLU A 60 -23.65 12.41 19.76
CA GLU A 60 -23.31 13.05 21.04
C GLU A 60 -23.86 14.48 21.20
N VAL A 61 -24.60 14.98 20.21
CA VAL A 61 -25.26 16.29 20.22
C VAL A 61 -26.77 16.13 20.15
N ASP A 62 -27.50 16.85 20.99
CA ASP A 62 -28.97 16.79 21.03
C ASP A 62 -29.61 17.37 19.75
N GLU A 63 -29.09 18.48 19.23
CA GLU A 63 -29.62 19.15 18.04
C GLU A 63 -28.47 19.80 17.27
N ALA A 64 -28.47 19.71 15.94
CA ALA A 64 -27.48 20.37 15.11
C ALA A 64 -27.95 20.69 13.69
N GLU A 65 -27.42 21.78 13.16
CA GLU A 65 -27.48 22.08 11.72
C GLU A 65 -26.27 21.46 11.03
N VAL A 66 -26.51 20.63 10.01
CA VAL A 66 -25.48 19.97 9.22
C VAL A 66 -25.45 20.56 7.82
N THR A 67 -24.30 21.13 7.42
CA THR A 67 -24.00 21.44 6.02
C THR A 67 -23.40 20.21 5.35
N LEU A 68 -24.14 19.65 4.39
CA LEU A 68 -23.74 18.49 3.63
C LEU A 68 -22.56 18.79 2.69
N GLU A 69 -21.95 17.73 2.16
CA GLU A 69 -20.77 17.83 1.28
C GLU A 69 -21.09 18.58 -0.02
N ASP A 70 -22.33 18.47 -0.51
CA ASP A 70 -22.85 19.18 -1.68
C ASP A 70 -23.23 20.65 -1.40
N GLY A 71 -23.08 21.11 -0.16
CA GLY A 71 -23.41 22.45 0.30
C GLY A 71 -24.86 22.67 0.72
N SER A 72 -25.73 21.66 0.61
CA SER A 72 -27.09 21.74 1.17
C SER A 72 -27.09 21.61 2.70
N SER A 73 -28.21 21.88 3.36
CA SER A 73 -28.32 21.83 4.82
C SER A 73 -29.41 20.86 5.27
N ARG A 74 -29.15 20.16 6.37
CA ARG A 74 -30.10 19.28 7.06
C ARG A 74 -30.05 19.53 8.56
N HIS A 75 -31.21 19.43 9.17
CA HIS A 75 -31.37 19.45 10.61
C HIS A 75 -31.28 18.02 11.16
N VAL A 76 -30.58 17.85 12.29
CA VAL A 76 -30.43 16.56 12.99
C VAL A 76 -30.80 16.74 14.46
N ASP A 77 -31.61 15.82 15.00
CA ASP A 77 -32.15 15.84 16.37
C ASP A 77 -31.71 14.54 17.08
N GLY A 78 -30.51 14.55 17.65
CA GLY A 78 -29.95 13.47 18.47
C GLY A 78 -29.53 12.19 17.74
N GLU A 79 -30.00 11.95 16.52
CA GLU A 79 -29.77 10.72 15.76
C GLU A 79 -29.67 11.01 14.27
N LEU A 80 -28.73 10.36 13.57
CA LEU A 80 -28.64 10.45 12.11
C LEU A 80 -29.79 9.67 11.46
N PRO A 81 -30.59 10.29 10.57
CA PRO A 81 -31.56 9.57 9.77
C PRO A 81 -30.95 8.37 9.03
N ALA A 82 -31.70 7.27 8.90
CA ALA A 82 -31.25 6.08 8.17
C ALA A 82 -30.94 6.35 6.68
N ASP A 83 -31.49 7.42 6.10
CA ASP A 83 -31.25 7.89 4.73
C ASP A 83 -30.28 9.08 4.65
N PHE A 84 -29.53 9.33 5.73
CA PHE A 84 -28.54 10.40 5.73
C PHE A 84 -27.42 10.09 4.71
N PRO A 85 -27.04 11.06 3.86
CA PRO A 85 -26.02 10.82 2.84
C PRO A 85 -24.67 10.47 3.47
N LEU A 86 -23.95 9.55 2.84
CA LEU A 86 -22.55 9.28 3.17
C LEU A 86 -21.67 10.44 2.72
N GLY A 87 -20.57 10.68 3.43
CA GLY A 87 -19.58 11.67 3.01
C GLY A 87 -19.05 12.54 4.14
N TYR A 88 -18.46 13.67 3.75
CA TYR A 88 -17.79 14.61 4.66
C TYR A 88 -18.62 15.88 4.79
N HIS A 89 -19.25 16.03 5.94
CA HIS A 89 -20.19 17.11 6.25
C HIS A 89 -19.65 17.99 7.36
N TRP A 90 -20.37 19.07 7.64
CA TRP A 90 -20.04 19.97 8.74
C TRP A 90 -21.22 20.11 9.67
N LEU A 91 -21.06 19.68 10.91
CA LEU A 91 -22.07 19.74 11.95
C LEU A 91 -21.85 20.97 12.84
N GLN A 92 -22.93 21.65 13.20
CA GLN A 92 -22.92 22.83 14.06
C GLN A 92 -24.08 22.75 15.07
N ALA A 93 -23.76 22.37 16.31
CA ALA A 93 -24.72 22.41 17.41
C ALA A 93 -24.99 23.88 17.85
N PRO A 94 -26.17 24.18 18.44
CA PRO A 94 -26.48 25.50 18.96
C PRO A 94 -25.43 26.01 19.97
N GLY A 95 -24.70 27.07 19.61
CA GLY A 95 -23.66 27.66 20.47
C GLY A 95 -22.37 26.85 20.60
N GLY A 96 -22.28 25.68 19.96
CA GLY A 96 -21.06 24.86 19.91
C GLY A 96 -20.08 25.31 18.82
N PRO A 97 -18.93 24.64 18.67
CA PRO A 97 -18.05 24.82 17.52
C PRO A 97 -18.59 24.10 16.28
N ARG A 98 -18.11 24.51 15.11
CA ARG A 98 -18.30 23.77 13.86
C ARG A 98 -17.36 22.57 13.86
N ARG A 99 -17.87 21.37 13.63
CA ARG A 99 -17.12 20.12 13.65
C ARG A 99 -17.28 19.36 12.35
N ARG A 100 -16.27 18.59 11.96
CA ARG A 100 -16.39 17.64 10.85
C ARG A 100 -17.35 16.52 11.25
N LEU A 101 -18.27 16.16 10.37
CA LEU A 101 -19.09 14.95 10.49
C LEU A 101 -18.75 14.03 9.32
N VAL A 102 -18.20 12.86 9.61
CA VAL A 102 -17.91 11.81 8.63
C VAL A 102 -19.02 10.77 8.74
N VAL A 103 -19.78 10.58 7.66
CA VAL A 103 -20.86 9.58 7.62
C VAL A 103 -20.42 8.39 6.77
N SER A 104 -20.18 7.27 7.43
CA SER A 104 -19.63 6.03 6.86
C SER A 104 -20.73 4.97 6.62
N PRO A 105 -20.58 4.12 5.59
CA PRO A 105 -21.42 2.93 5.43
C PRO A 105 -21.15 1.82 6.46
N GLY A 106 -20.08 1.91 7.26
CA GLY A 106 -19.70 0.90 8.25
C GLY A 106 -18.94 -0.29 7.68
N ARG A 107 -19.01 -0.52 6.36
CA ARG A 107 -18.32 -1.62 5.66
C ARG A 107 -17.75 -1.13 4.35
N CYS A 108 -16.62 -1.69 3.94
CA CYS A 108 -16.01 -1.47 2.64
C CYS A 108 -16.85 -2.08 1.52
N TRP A 109 -16.67 -1.54 0.32
CA TRP A 109 -17.22 -2.11 -0.90
C TRP A 109 -16.50 -3.42 -1.22
N LEU A 110 -17.27 -4.47 -1.51
CA LEU A 110 -16.78 -5.77 -1.94
C LEU A 110 -17.32 -6.11 -3.34
N PRO A 111 -16.51 -6.74 -4.20
CA PRO A 111 -17.01 -7.29 -5.46
C PRO A 111 -17.97 -8.46 -5.21
N GLU A 112 -18.96 -8.63 -6.09
CA GLU A 112 -19.93 -9.73 -5.99
C GLU A 112 -19.32 -11.08 -6.38
N GLU A 113 -18.37 -11.07 -7.31
CA GLU A 113 -17.74 -12.27 -7.86
C GLU A 113 -16.32 -12.46 -7.33
N ARG A 114 -15.94 -13.72 -7.17
CA ARG A 114 -14.57 -14.11 -6.88
C ARG A 114 -13.68 -13.91 -8.08
N ALA A 115 -12.44 -13.53 -7.84
CA ALA A 115 -11.47 -13.29 -8.90
C ALA A 115 -10.08 -13.83 -8.54
N TRP A 116 -9.28 -14.09 -9.57
CA TRP A 116 -7.84 -14.26 -9.41
C TRP A 116 -7.11 -13.12 -10.13
N GLY A 117 -5.85 -12.88 -9.76
CA GLY A 117 -5.05 -11.79 -10.31
C GLY A 117 -3.55 -11.96 -10.15
N TRP A 118 -2.81 -11.11 -10.87
CA TRP A 118 -1.34 -11.08 -10.81
C TRP A 118 -0.85 -10.01 -9.83
N ALA A 119 0.04 -10.39 -8.91
CA ALA A 119 0.84 -9.48 -8.12
C ALA A 119 2.17 -9.19 -8.82
N VAL A 120 2.49 -7.90 -8.96
CA VAL A 120 3.54 -7.40 -9.84
C VAL A 120 4.37 -6.33 -9.16
N GLN A 121 5.68 -6.52 -9.12
CA GLN A 121 6.63 -5.44 -8.84
C GLN A 121 6.87 -4.68 -10.15
N LEU A 122 6.13 -3.58 -10.39
CA LEU A 122 6.12 -2.86 -11.66
C LEU A 122 7.52 -2.39 -12.08
N TYR A 123 8.35 -1.97 -11.14
CA TYR A 123 9.72 -1.57 -11.47
C TYR A 123 10.54 -2.70 -12.14
N ALA A 124 10.20 -3.97 -11.86
CA ALA A 124 10.88 -5.15 -12.38
C ALA A 124 10.36 -5.59 -13.76
N THR A 125 9.17 -5.15 -14.18
CA THR A 125 8.48 -5.63 -15.39
C THR A 125 8.81 -4.79 -16.62
N ARG A 126 10.04 -4.95 -17.13
CA ARG A 126 10.55 -4.20 -18.29
C ARG A 126 10.06 -4.79 -19.62
N SER A 127 9.57 -3.95 -20.52
CA SER A 127 9.46 -4.25 -21.95
C SER A 127 10.76 -3.88 -22.68
N ARG A 128 10.85 -4.22 -23.97
CA ARG A 128 11.98 -3.79 -24.82
C ARG A 128 12.01 -2.28 -25.03
N ALA A 129 10.88 -1.62 -24.85
CA ALA A 129 10.75 -0.18 -25.01
C ALA A 129 10.95 0.59 -23.69
N SER A 130 10.99 -0.09 -22.54
CA SER A 130 11.22 0.54 -21.24
C SER A 130 12.57 1.24 -21.20
N TRP A 131 12.71 2.25 -20.34
CA TRP A 131 13.99 2.89 -20.07
C TRP A 131 14.54 2.38 -18.73
N GLY A 132 15.04 1.14 -18.72
CA GLY A 132 15.69 0.49 -17.58
C GLY A 132 14.78 0.04 -16.43
N ILE A 133 13.53 0.50 -16.37
CA ILE A 133 12.53 0.21 -15.33
C ILE A 133 11.17 -0.01 -15.98
N GLY A 134 10.35 -0.92 -15.43
CA GLY A 134 8.96 -1.03 -15.87
C GLY A 134 8.16 0.22 -15.52
N ASP A 135 7.30 0.67 -16.44
CA ASP A 135 6.57 1.92 -16.34
C ASP A 135 5.07 1.76 -16.66
N LEU A 136 4.28 2.84 -16.64
CA LEU A 136 2.81 2.75 -16.77
C LEU A 136 2.35 2.15 -18.11
N ALA A 137 3.13 2.24 -19.18
CA ALA A 137 2.81 1.54 -20.42
C ALA A 137 3.07 0.02 -20.31
N ASP A 138 4.04 -0.39 -19.50
CA ASP A 138 4.27 -1.80 -19.17
C ASP A 138 3.14 -2.35 -18.29
N LEU A 139 2.66 -1.56 -17.32
CA LEU A 139 1.48 -1.90 -16.52
C LEU A 139 0.25 -2.12 -17.42
N ARG A 140 0.01 -1.23 -18.38
CA ARG A 140 -1.08 -1.36 -19.37
C ARG A 140 -1.00 -2.69 -20.13
N ALA A 141 0.19 -3.08 -20.56
CA ALA A 141 0.41 -4.34 -21.28
C ALA A 141 0.25 -5.59 -20.38
N VAL A 142 0.70 -5.53 -19.13
CA VAL A 142 0.48 -6.60 -18.13
C VAL A 142 -1.01 -6.73 -17.81
N ARG A 143 -1.72 -5.60 -17.67
CA ARG A 143 -3.17 -5.54 -17.49
C ARG A 143 -3.90 -6.23 -18.65
N GLU A 144 -3.54 -5.92 -19.89
CA GLU A 144 -4.11 -6.53 -21.09
C GLU A 144 -3.87 -8.05 -21.13
N MET A 145 -2.65 -8.49 -20.83
CA MET A 145 -2.33 -9.92 -20.72
C MET A 145 -3.18 -10.61 -19.64
N ALA A 146 -3.35 -9.99 -18.48
CA ALA A 146 -4.13 -10.54 -17.38
C ALA A 146 -5.61 -10.66 -17.77
N ALA A 147 -6.18 -9.63 -18.41
CA ALA A 147 -7.54 -9.66 -18.92
C ALA A 147 -7.75 -10.77 -19.97
N ASP A 148 -6.81 -10.96 -20.90
CA ASP A 148 -6.84 -12.04 -21.90
C ASP A 148 -6.81 -13.44 -21.26
N GLN A 149 -6.28 -13.55 -20.04
CA GLN A 149 -6.24 -14.79 -19.25
C GLN A 149 -7.48 -14.98 -18.37
N GLY A 150 -8.37 -13.99 -18.30
CA GLY A 150 -9.54 -13.99 -17.43
C GLY A 150 -9.22 -13.68 -15.97
N ALA A 151 -8.13 -12.97 -15.69
CA ALA A 151 -7.88 -12.38 -14.37
C ALA A 151 -8.83 -11.21 -14.12
N GLY A 152 -9.26 -11.03 -12.87
CA GLY A 152 -10.12 -9.92 -12.46
C GLY A 152 -9.37 -8.72 -11.90
N PHE A 153 -8.08 -8.87 -11.56
CA PHE A 153 -7.27 -7.77 -11.04
C PHE A 153 -5.76 -7.92 -11.29
N VAL A 154 -5.05 -6.81 -11.08
CA VAL A 154 -3.57 -6.75 -10.94
C VAL A 154 -3.24 -6.02 -9.65
N LEU A 155 -2.43 -6.61 -8.78
CA LEU A 155 -1.86 -5.97 -7.59
C LEU A 155 -0.46 -5.44 -7.93
N ILE A 156 -0.17 -4.19 -7.57
CA ILE A 156 1.14 -3.57 -7.82
C ILE A 156 1.79 -3.05 -6.54
N ASN A 157 3.12 -2.95 -6.55
CA ASN A 157 3.86 -2.26 -5.49
C ASN A 157 3.46 -0.77 -5.39
N PRO A 158 3.78 -0.10 -4.27
CA PRO A 158 3.49 1.32 -4.14
C PRO A 158 4.18 2.14 -5.25
N LEU A 159 3.41 3.04 -5.88
CA LEU A 159 3.92 3.93 -6.94
C LEU A 159 4.25 5.33 -6.43
N HIS A 160 4.34 5.48 -5.11
CA HIS A 160 4.51 6.75 -4.43
C HIS A 160 5.84 7.44 -4.74
N ALA A 161 5.80 8.77 -4.79
CA ALA A 161 6.94 9.57 -5.16
C ALA A 161 8.01 9.59 -4.08
N VAL A 162 9.26 9.53 -4.51
CA VAL A 162 10.46 9.78 -3.71
C VAL A 162 10.98 11.20 -4.02
N ALA A 163 12.07 11.62 -3.40
CA ALA A 163 12.67 12.91 -3.71
C ALA A 163 13.09 13.02 -5.18
N PRO A 164 12.96 14.18 -5.84
CA PRO A 164 13.33 14.35 -7.25
C PRO A 164 14.86 14.49 -7.47
N THR A 165 15.68 14.18 -6.46
CA THR A 165 17.13 14.31 -6.47
C THR A 165 17.83 13.04 -7.00
N PRO A 166 19.14 13.07 -7.27
CA PRO A 166 19.93 11.83 -7.33
C PRO A 166 19.80 11.02 -6.01
N GLU A 167 20.26 9.78 -6.03
CA GLU A 167 20.11 8.82 -4.91
C GLU A 167 18.64 8.45 -4.69
N GLN A 168 18.01 7.99 -5.76
CA GLN A 168 16.61 7.55 -5.76
C GLN A 168 16.39 6.41 -4.76
N GLU A 169 15.51 6.65 -3.78
CA GLU A 169 15.08 5.62 -2.85
C GLU A 169 14.50 4.41 -3.62
N ALA A 170 15.05 3.24 -3.35
CA ALA A 170 14.69 2.01 -4.04
C ALA A 170 13.44 1.37 -3.42
N SER A 171 13.29 1.50 -2.09
CA SER A 171 12.16 0.98 -1.35
C SER A 171 10.88 1.75 -1.67
N PRO A 172 9.85 1.11 -2.24
CA PRO A 172 8.56 1.76 -2.43
C PRO A 172 7.83 2.02 -1.10
N TYR A 173 8.34 1.48 0.01
CA TYR A 173 7.77 1.60 1.36
C TYR A 173 8.34 2.76 2.19
N LEU A 174 9.31 3.52 1.65
CA LEU A 174 9.81 4.76 2.27
C LEU A 174 9.67 5.98 1.33
N PRO A 175 8.47 6.28 0.82
CA PRO A 175 8.29 7.38 -0.12
C PRO A 175 8.42 8.75 0.55
N ALA A 176 8.66 9.81 -0.22
CA ALA A 176 8.58 11.18 0.27
C ALA A 176 7.13 11.64 0.53
N THR A 177 6.16 10.98 -0.11
CA THR A 177 4.73 11.27 0.02
C THR A 177 3.89 10.06 -0.34
N ARG A 178 2.75 9.86 0.33
CA ARG A 178 1.75 8.84 -0.06
C ARG A 178 0.66 9.40 -0.99
N ARG A 179 0.76 10.68 -1.35
CA ARG A 179 -0.27 11.38 -2.16
C ARG A 179 0.07 11.49 -3.64
N PHE A 180 1.35 11.59 -3.97
CA PHE A 180 1.82 11.81 -5.34
C PHE A 180 2.64 10.63 -5.85
N ARG A 181 2.78 10.53 -7.17
CA ARG A 181 3.35 9.35 -7.85
C ARG A 181 4.76 9.62 -8.35
N ASN A 182 5.58 8.57 -8.38
CA ASN A 182 6.97 8.64 -8.80
C ASN A 182 7.08 8.84 -10.33
N PRO A 183 7.68 9.94 -10.82
CA PRO A 183 7.90 10.17 -12.25
C PRO A 183 8.76 9.11 -12.95
N LEU A 184 9.48 8.26 -12.21
CA LEU A 184 10.17 7.09 -12.76
C LEU A 184 9.24 6.17 -13.56
N TYR A 185 7.94 6.12 -13.21
CA TYR A 185 6.96 5.29 -13.91
C TYR A 185 6.34 5.94 -15.16
N LEU A 186 6.81 7.11 -15.60
CA LEU A 186 6.39 7.68 -16.88
C LEU A 186 7.03 6.95 -18.06
N ARG A 187 6.22 6.60 -19.05
CA ARG A 187 6.69 6.33 -20.42
C ARG A 187 6.97 7.67 -21.09
N VAL A 188 8.24 8.04 -21.20
CA VAL A 188 8.67 9.35 -21.73
C VAL A 188 8.14 9.60 -23.14
N ALA A 189 8.10 8.58 -23.99
CA ALA A 189 7.57 8.71 -25.36
C ALA A 189 6.06 8.98 -25.44
N GLU A 190 5.31 8.75 -24.35
CA GLU A 190 3.85 8.92 -24.30
C GLU A 190 3.41 10.19 -23.55
N VAL A 191 4.35 11.05 -23.13
CA VAL A 191 3.97 12.34 -22.51
C VAL A 191 3.54 13.37 -23.58
N PRO A 192 2.58 14.25 -23.29
CA PRO A 192 2.22 15.34 -24.21
C PRO A 192 3.43 16.19 -24.59
N GLY A 193 3.64 16.40 -25.90
CA GLY A 193 4.78 17.16 -26.44
C GLY A 193 6.05 16.34 -26.72
N ALA A 194 6.07 15.03 -26.43
CA ALA A 194 7.24 14.18 -26.69
C ALA A 194 7.68 14.19 -28.17
N ASP A 195 6.75 14.36 -29.10
CA ASP A 195 6.99 14.47 -30.55
C ASP A 195 7.72 15.76 -30.97
N ARG A 196 7.88 16.72 -30.06
CA ARG A 196 8.46 18.05 -30.33
C ARG A 196 9.94 18.14 -30.02
N VAL A 197 10.51 17.12 -29.41
CA VAL A 197 11.94 17.07 -29.08
C VAL A 197 12.53 15.73 -29.53
N ASP A 198 13.84 15.68 -29.71
CA ASP A 198 14.54 14.42 -29.88
C ASP A 198 14.70 13.73 -28.51
N LEU A 199 13.94 12.66 -28.31
CA LEU A 199 13.98 11.87 -27.08
C LEU A 199 15.29 11.09 -26.94
N ASP A 200 15.94 10.77 -28.06
CA ASP A 200 17.05 9.83 -28.14
C ASP A 200 16.74 8.55 -27.35
N ASP A 201 15.69 7.85 -27.85
CA ASP A 201 15.12 6.66 -27.23
C ASP A 201 16.11 5.50 -27.15
N ASP A 202 17.09 5.43 -28.06
CA ASP A 202 18.12 4.39 -28.04
C ASP A 202 18.96 4.49 -26.76
N ALA A 203 19.34 5.69 -26.35
CA ALA A 203 20.05 5.90 -25.08
C ALA A 203 19.17 5.55 -23.87
N GLY A 204 17.86 5.80 -23.93
CA GLY A 204 16.92 5.39 -22.90
C GLY A 204 16.78 3.87 -22.80
N ARG A 205 16.59 3.19 -23.93
CA ARG A 205 16.45 1.72 -24.01
C ARG A 205 17.72 0.98 -23.62
N ALA A 206 18.89 1.56 -23.86
CA ALA A 206 20.17 0.97 -23.44
C ALA A 206 20.28 0.74 -21.92
N LEU A 207 19.48 1.45 -21.12
CA LEU A 207 19.40 1.25 -19.67
C LEU A 207 18.79 -0.11 -19.28
N ASN A 208 18.16 -0.84 -20.21
CA ASN A 208 17.67 -2.19 -19.96
C ASN A 208 18.78 -3.24 -19.84
N ASP A 209 19.99 -2.95 -20.33
CA ASP A 209 21.10 -3.92 -20.40
C ASP A 209 21.73 -4.22 -19.02
N GLY A 210 21.37 -3.46 -17.98
CA GLY A 210 21.82 -3.67 -16.61
C GLY A 210 21.23 -4.94 -15.96
N GLU A 211 22.05 -5.61 -15.13
CA GLU A 211 21.63 -6.73 -14.29
C GLU A 211 20.65 -6.29 -13.20
N LEU A 212 20.80 -5.06 -12.70
CA LEU A 212 19.94 -4.42 -11.71
C LEU A 212 19.25 -3.19 -12.31
N VAL A 213 18.14 -2.79 -11.70
CA VAL A 213 17.45 -1.52 -12.00
C VAL A 213 18.25 -0.36 -11.42
N ASP A 214 18.93 0.40 -12.28
CA ASP A 214 19.70 1.59 -11.91
C ASP A 214 18.80 2.84 -11.92
N ARG A 215 18.11 3.09 -10.80
CA ARG A 215 17.15 4.20 -10.67
C ARG A 215 17.78 5.58 -10.86
N ASP A 216 19.05 5.75 -10.49
CA ASP A 216 19.74 7.03 -10.61
C ASP A 216 20.04 7.36 -12.07
N ALA A 217 20.60 6.40 -12.82
CA ALA A 217 20.84 6.58 -14.26
C ALA A 217 19.52 6.79 -15.02
N ILE A 218 18.48 6.04 -14.65
CA ILE A 218 17.15 6.14 -15.24
C ILE A 218 16.53 7.50 -14.95
N TRP A 219 16.53 7.95 -13.69
CA TRP A 219 15.96 9.24 -13.33
C TRP A 219 16.71 10.38 -13.98
N ALA A 220 18.04 10.36 -13.97
CA ALA A 220 18.86 11.37 -14.64
C ALA A 220 18.47 11.50 -16.13
N ARG A 221 18.32 10.37 -16.82
CA ARG A 221 17.92 10.37 -18.24
C ARG A 221 16.48 10.82 -18.44
N LYS A 222 15.52 10.25 -17.71
CA LYS A 222 14.09 10.62 -17.83
C LYS A 222 13.89 12.10 -17.52
N ARG A 223 14.47 12.61 -16.42
CA ARG A 223 14.36 14.02 -16.01
C ARG A 223 14.93 14.97 -17.07
N GLU A 224 16.09 14.65 -17.65
CA GLU A 224 16.68 15.46 -18.73
C GLU A 224 15.71 15.60 -19.91
N VAL A 225 15.16 14.48 -20.40
CA VAL A 225 14.26 14.49 -21.56
C VAL A 225 12.92 15.13 -21.22
N LEU A 226 12.32 14.78 -20.07
CA LEU A 226 11.06 15.37 -19.61
C LEU A 226 11.17 16.88 -19.43
N ARG A 227 12.30 17.39 -18.95
CA ARG A 227 12.54 18.84 -18.86
C ARG A 227 12.57 19.48 -20.24
N ARG A 228 13.25 18.87 -21.22
CA ARG A 228 13.26 19.36 -22.61
C ARG A 228 11.86 19.39 -23.22
N VAL A 229 11.05 18.36 -22.98
CA VAL A 229 9.64 18.33 -23.42
C VAL A 229 8.86 19.47 -22.77
N PHE A 230 8.96 19.61 -21.45
CA PHE A 230 8.25 20.65 -20.70
C PHE A 230 8.62 22.07 -21.17
N ASP A 231 9.91 22.33 -21.40
CA ASP A 231 10.37 23.64 -21.88
C ASP A 231 9.96 23.92 -23.34
N ALA A 232 9.75 22.88 -24.15
CA ALA A 232 9.31 23.03 -25.53
C ALA A 232 7.79 23.30 -25.63
N THR A 233 6.97 22.61 -24.84
CA THR A 233 5.50 22.69 -24.97
C THR A 233 4.70 22.58 -23.66
N GLY A 234 5.29 22.11 -22.56
CA GLY A 234 4.53 21.67 -21.38
C GLY A 234 3.60 22.72 -20.77
N ARG A 235 4.00 24.00 -20.75
CA ARG A 235 3.13 25.11 -20.29
C ARG A 235 2.08 25.54 -21.32
N ASP A 236 2.33 25.29 -22.59
CA ASP A 236 1.46 25.65 -23.70
C ASP A 236 0.42 24.55 -24.00
N GLU A 237 0.53 23.38 -23.36
CA GLU A 237 -0.48 22.32 -23.40
C GLU A 237 -1.79 22.82 -22.77
N PRO A 238 -2.87 23.04 -23.54
CA PRO A 238 -4.04 23.78 -23.05
C PRO A 238 -4.75 23.15 -21.85
N ALA A 239 -4.66 21.82 -21.70
CA ALA A 239 -5.31 21.07 -20.62
C ALA A 239 -4.55 21.11 -19.29
N PHE A 240 -3.23 21.39 -19.31
CA PHE A 240 -2.41 21.34 -18.09
C PHE A 240 -2.71 22.49 -17.11
N PRO A 241 -2.78 23.78 -17.53
CA PRO A 241 -3.07 24.87 -16.59
C PRO A 241 -4.43 24.74 -15.90
N ASP A 242 -5.45 24.28 -16.62
CA ASP A 242 -6.79 24.04 -16.06
C ASP A 242 -6.77 22.86 -15.06
N TRP A 243 -6.10 21.76 -15.41
CA TRP A 243 -5.93 20.63 -14.50
C TRP A 243 -5.20 21.06 -13.22
N TRP A 244 -4.09 21.79 -13.34
CA TRP A 244 -3.30 22.26 -12.19
C TRP A 244 -4.17 23.14 -11.27
N TRP A 245 -4.93 24.09 -11.82
CA TRP A 245 -5.83 24.92 -11.02
C TRP A 245 -6.80 24.09 -10.17
N HIS A 246 -7.36 23.01 -10.72
CA HIS A 246 -8.29 22.13 -10.00
C HIS A 246 -7.63 21.24 -8.94
N GLN A 247 -6.32 21.01 -9.00
CA GLN A 247 -5.61 20.23 -7.96
C GLN A 247 -5.34 21.04 -6.68
N GLY A 248 -5.37 22.37 -6.76
CA GLY A 248 -5.29 23.27 -5.61
C GLY A 248 -4.02 23.16 -4.76
N GLN A 249 -4.14 23.48 -3.47
CA GLN A 249 -3.00 23.64 -2.56
C GLN A 249 -2.19 22.35 -2.37
N LYS A 250 -2.82 21.17 -2.40
CA LYS A 250 -2.14 19.89 -2.16
C LYS A 250 -1.06 19.65 -3.21
N LEU A 251 -1.38 19.84 -4.50
CA LEU A 251 -0.40 19.75 -5.58
C LEU A 251 0.63 20.89 -5.51
N GLN A 252 0.20 22.10 -5.15
CA GLN A 252 1.10 23.23 -5.01
C GLN A 252 2.19 22.96 -3.96
N ASP A 253 1.83 22.38 -2.81
CA ASP A 253 2.78 22.03 -1.74
C ASP A 253 3.78 20.98 -2.22
N TRP A 254 3.32 19.92 -2.88
CA TRP A 254 4.18 18.89 -3.47
C TRP A 254 5.17 19.48 -4.48
N ALA A 255 4.66 20.22 -5.46
CA ALA A 255 5.48 20.81 -6.50
C ALA A 255 6.50 21.83 -5.94
N THR A 256 6.11 22.57 -4.91
CA THR A 256 6.99 23.50 -4.19
C THR A 256 8.08 22.74 -3.44
N TRP A 257 7.72 21.70 -2.69
CA TRP A 257 8.68 20.85 -1.99
C TRP A 257 9.68 20.23 -2.96
N CYS A 258 9.23 19.72 -4.12
CA CYS A 258 10.13 19.16 -5.13
C CYS A 258 11.14 20.18 -5.66
N ALA A 259 10.69 21.41 -5.93
CA ALA A 259 11.57 22.49 -6.39
C ALA A 259 12.57 22.92 -5.30
N LEU A 260 12.15 22.95 -4.03
CA LEU A 260 13.04 23.19 -2.90
C LEU A 260 14.04 22.04 -2.72
N ALA A 261 13.60 20.79 -2.86
CA ALA A 261 14.46 19.62 -2.77
C ALA A 261 15.51 19.58 -3.89
N ASP A 262 15.15 19.99 -5.10
CA ASP A 262 16.09 20.18 -6.21
C ASP A 262 17.20 21.20 -5.86
N ALA A 263 16.88 22.24 -5.08
CA ALA A 263 17.80 23.31 -4.72
C ALA A 263 18.63 23.02 -3.46
N HIS A 264 18.06 22.29 -2.50
CA HIS A 264 18.61 22.17 -1.14
C HIS A 264 18.82 20.72 -0.67
N GLY A 265 18.45 19.73 -1.48
CA GLY A 265 18.51 18.31 -1.13
C GLY A 265 17.20 17.77 -0.56
N PRO A 266 17.07 16.44 -0.43
CA PRO A 266 15.80 15.76 -0.18
C PRO A 266 15.28 15.89 1.26
N ASP A 267 16.09 16.37 2.20
CA ASP A 267 15.73 16.48 3.61
C ASP A 267 15.46 17.93 4.01
N TRP A 268 14.18 18.25 4.26
CA TRP A 268 13.78 19.61 4.60
C TRP A 268 14.39 20.13 5.90
N HIS A 269 14.80 19.25 6.82
CA HIS A 269 15.46 19.66 8.07
C HIS A 269 16.82 20.35 7.84
N ALA A 270 17.47 20.07 6.70
CA ALA A 270 18.76 20.66 6.32
C ALA A 270 18.63 21.97 5.54
N TRP A 271 17.40 22.38 5.18
CA TRP A 271 17.15 23.61 4.44
C TRP A 271 17.35 24.86 5.33
N PRO A 272 17.54 26.05 4.74
CA PRO A 272 17.47 27.31 5.48
C PRO A 272 16.20 27.38 6.34
N GLU A 273 16.32 27.82 7.60
CA GLU A 273 15.23 27.84 8.59
C GLU A 273 13.95 28.50 8.04
N GLU A 274 14.09 29.58 7.29
CA GLU A 274 12.95 30.30 6.69
C GLU A 274 12.18 29.49 5.63
N LEU A 275 12.76 28.44 5.06
CA LEU A 275 12.14 27.55 4.07
C LEU A 275 11.57 26.27 4.69
N GLN A 276 11.80 26.03 5.98
CA GLN A 276 11.33 24.83 6.67
C GLN A 276 9.82 24.88 6.94
N ASP A 277 9.22 26.06 7.11
CA ASP A 277 7.78 26.20 7.23
C ASP A 277 7.12 26.33 5.83
N PRO A 278 6.26 25.37 5.40
CA PRO A 278 5.59 25.42 4.10
C PRO A 278 4.65 26.60 3.90
N ARG A 279 4.39 27.40 4.94
CA ARG A 279 3.53 28.58 4.91
C ARG A 279 4.30 29.89 5.10
N SER A 280 5.63 29.85 5.10
CA SER A 280 6.44 31.05 5.27
C SER A 280 6.42 31.98 4.04
N ASP A 281 6.64 33.27 4.28
CA ASP A 281 6.82 34.25 3.21
C ASP A 281 8.08 33.96 2.36
N ALA A 282 9.08 33.25 2.90
CA ALA A 282 10.27 32.86 2.14
C ALA A 282 9.94 31.77 1.11
N VAL A 283 9.10 30.79 1.46
CA VAL A 283 8.59 29.80 0.52
C VAL A 283 7.78 30.48 -0.58
N GLY A 284 6.91 31.43 -0.23
CA GLY A 284 6.15 32.20 -1.23
C GLY A 284 7.04 32.96 -2.22
N ARG A 285 8.13 33.59 -1.74
CA ARG A 285 9.14 34.23 -2.60
C ARG A 285 9.88 33.23 -3.47
N PHE A 286 10.30 32.10 -2.90
CA PHE A 286 10.97 31.02 -3.64
C PHE A 286 10.10 30.53 -4.80
N VAL A 287 8.81 30.29 -4.57
CA VAL A 287 7.85 29.87 -5.60
C VAL A 287 7.74 30.91 -6.71
N ALA A 288 7.67 32.20 -6.37
CA ALA A 288 7.60 33.27 -7.36
C ALA A 288 8.87 33.34 -8.23
N ASP A 289 10.04 33.12 -7.64
CA ASP A 289 11.33 33.13 -8.34
C ASP A 289 11.58 31.85 -9.16
N HIS A 290 10.96 30.72 -8.79
CA HIS A 290 11.14 29.39 -9.40
C HIS A 290 9.85 28.82 -9.99
N GLU A 291 8.94 29.68 -10.46
CA GLU A 291 7.61 29.29 -10.95
C GLU A 291 7.67 28.21 -12.04
N ARG A 292 8.70 28.24 -12.90
CA ARG A 292 8.90 27.24 -13.96
C ARG A 292 9.24 25.86 -13.42
N ASP A 293 10.02 25.77 -12.34
CA ASP A 293 10.41 24.49 -11.74
C ASP A 293 9.27 23.88 -10.93
N VAL A 294 8.51 24.71 -10.22
CA VAL A 294 7.27 24.28 -9.57
C VAL A 294 6.28 23.76 -10.62
N ALA A 295 6.10 24.50 -11.73
CA ALA A 295 5.23 24.06 -12.82
C ALA A 295 5.68 22.75 -13.47
N PHE A 296 6.98 22.50 -13.59
CA PHE A 296 7.51 21.25 -14.10
C PHE A 296 7.09 20.05 -13.23
N HIS A 297 7.25 20.17 -11.91
CA HIS A 297 6.86 19.09 -10.98
C HIS A 297 5.34 18.85 -10.96
N ALA A 298 4.54 19.91 -11.09
CA ALA A 298 3.10 19.79 -11.29
C ALA A 298 2.75 19.10 -12.63
N TRP A 299 3.45 19.44 -13.71
CA TRP A 299 3.27 18.83 -15.03
C TRP A 299 3.62 17.34 -15.05
N LEU A 300 4.64 16.91 -14.29
CA LEU A 300 4.95 15.49 -14.14
C LEU A 300 3.77 14.71 -13.53
N GLN A 301 3.12 15.26 -12.49
CA GLN A 301 1.94 14.62 -11.88
C GLN A 301 0.73 14.60 -12.84
N TRP A 302 0.59 15.62 -13.70
CA TRP A 302 -0.41 15.60 -14.76
C TRP A 302 -0.16 14.50 -15.80
N CYS A 303 1.09 14.33 -16.23
CA CYS A 303 1.45 13.25 -17.15
C CYS A 303 1.20 11.87 -16.52
N LEU A 304 1.55 11.73 -15.23
CA LEU A 304 1.35 10.49 -14.47
C LEU A 304 -0.13 10.16 -14.34
N SER A 305 -0.99 11.13 -14.03
CA SER A 305 -2.43 10.87 -13.91
C SER A 305 -3.04 10.37 -15.22
N ARG A 306 -2.65 10.96 -16.36
CA ARG A 306 -3.09 10.53 -17.69
C ARG A 306 -2.62 9.13 -18.07
N GLN A 307 -1.37 8.79 -17.77
CA GLN A 307 -0.84 7.46 -18.07
C GLN A 307 -1.39 6.40 -17.11
N LEU A 308 -1.62 6.76 -15.85
CA LEU A 308 -2.23 5.86 -14.87
C LEU A 308 -3.65 5.50 -15.27
N GLU A 309 -4.49 6.48 -15.63
CA GLU A 309 -5.85 6.25 -16.12
C GLU A 309 -5.88 5.23 -17.27
N GLN A 310 -4.96 5.35 -18.23
CA GLN A 310 -4.84 4.38 -19.33
C GLN A 310 -4.32 3.01 -18.88
N ALA A 311 -3.43 2.99 -17.89
CA ALA A 311 -2.82 1.76 -17.38
C ALA A 311 -3.77 0.95 -16.49
N THR A 312 -4.80 1.57 -15.92
CA THR A 312 -5.78 0.94 -15.03
C THR A 312 -7.18 0.79 -15.63
N GLU A 313 -7.44 1.34 -16.82
CA GLU A 313 -8.76 1.32 -17.46
C GLU A 313 -9.36 -0.10 -17.52
N GLY A 314 -10.64 -0.27 -17.22
CA GLY A 314 -11.37 -1.53 -17.47
C GLY A 314 -10.97 -2.75 -16.64
N MET A 315 -10.04 -2.66 -15.69
CA MET A 315 -9.75 -3.73 -14.72
C MET A 315 -9.38 -3.15 -13.36
N THR A 316 -9.75 -3.84 -12.30
CA THR A 316 -9.30 -3.49 -10.94
C THR A 316 -7.78 -3.60 -10.85
N VAL A 317 -7.12 -2.46 -10.62
CA VAL A 317 -5.73 -2.43 -10.17
C VAL A 317 -5.74 -2.18 -8.68
N ILE A 318 -5.19 -3.10 -7.89
CA ILE A 318 -5.03 -2.94 -6.44
C ILE A 318 -3.71 -2.22 -6.24
N GLN A 319 -3.76 -0.97 -5.77
CA GLN A 319 -2.58 -0.20 -5.40
C GLN A 319 -2.24 -0.45 -3.93
N ASP A 320 -0.95 -0.46 -3.62
CA ASP A 320 -0.45 -0.73 -2.27
C ASP A 320 -0.08 0.57 -1.55
N LEU A 321 -0.57 0.74 -0.32
CA LEU A 321 -0.34 1.89 0.54
C LEU A 321 0.66 1.53 1.64
N PRO A 322 1.88 2.08 1.61
CA PRO A 322 2.87 1.84 2.65
C PRO A 322 2.48 2.56 3.95
N ILE A 323 2.99 2.02 5.05
CA ILE A 323 2.65 2.49 6.40
C ILE A 323 3.06 3.94 6.67
N GLY A 324 4.15 4.41 6.05
CA GLY A 324 4.79 5.68 6.39
C GLY A 324 5.38 6.44 5.19
N VAL A 325 6.13 7.48 5.54
CA VAL A 325 6.86 8.36 4.61
C VAL A 325 8.24 8.65 5.19
N ALA A 326 9.19 9.05 4.35
CA ALA A 326 10.48 9.55 4.80
C ALA A 326 10.32 10.82 5.66
N GLY A 327 11.02 10.90 6.80
CA GLY A 327 10.93 12.05 7.72
C GLY A 327 11.39 13.39 7.12
N GLY A 328 12.32 13.35 6.16
CA GLY A 328 12.72 14.52 5.36
C GLY A 328 11.82 14.79 4.14
N GLY A 329 10.81 13.95 3.89
CA GLY A 329 9.96 13.98 2.69
C GLY A 329 8.94 15.10 2.64
N ALA A 330 8.21 15.17 1.52
CA ALA A 330 7.20 16.20 1.24
C ALA A 330 6.02 16.18 2.21
N ASP A 331 5.51 14.98 2.53
CA ASP A 331 4.40 14.85 3.49
C ASP A 331 4.86 15.22 4.90
N ALA A 332 6.10 14.87 5.27
CA ALA A 332 6.68 15.26 6.54
C ALA A 332 6.88 16.78 6.66
N TRP A 333 7.30 17.44 5.58
CA TRP A 333 7.37 18.90 5.49
C TRP A 333 6.00 19.57 5.54
N THR A 334 4.98 18.99 4.89
CA THR A 334 3.62 19.56 4.84
C THR A 334 2.88 19.38 6.18
N TRP A 335 3.06 18.24 6.84
CA TRP A 335 2.28 17.81 8.00
C TRP A 335 3.11 17.78 9.29
N GLN A 336 4.09 18.67 9.42
CA GLN A 336 4.91 18.81 10.63
C GLN A 336 4.08 18.90 11.92
N GLY A 337 2.91 19.53 11.84
CA GLY A 337 1.99 19.67 12.96
C GLY A 337 1.37 18.35 13.44
N VAL A 338 1.30 17.31 12.60
CA VAL A 338 0.60 16.05 12.89
C VAL A 338 1.57 14.88 13.09
N LEU A 339 2.76 14.92 12.49
CA LEU A 339 3.74 13.85 12.58
C LEU A 339 4.63 13.97 13.83
N ALA A 340 5.02 12.83 14.39
CA ALA A 340 5.94 12.72 15.52
C ALA A 340 7.40 12.61 15.03
N GLN A 341 8.06 13.75 14.81
CA GLN A 341 9.47 13.80 14.35
C GLN A 341 10.50 13.19 15.34
N GLY A 342 10.11 12.93 16.59
CA GLY A 342 10.98 12.36 17.64
C GLY A 342 10.84 10.85 17.84
N ALA A 343 10.12 10.17 16.95
CA ALA A 343 9.94 8.72 16.96
C ALA A 343 9.84 8.19 15.52
N THR A 344 10.12 6.92 15.35
CA THR A 344 9.93 6.20 14.08
C THR A 344 9.02 5.00 14.29
N VAL A 345 8.32 4.61 13.22
CA VAL A 345 7.55 3.37 13.19
C VAL A 345 8.50 2.19 12.99
N GLY A 346 8.23 1.10 13.69
CA GLY A 346 8.95 -0.14 13.54
C GLY A 346 8.09 -1.36 13.84
N ALA A 347 8.77 -2.45 14.18
CA ALA A 347 8.17 -3.65 14.74
C ALA A 347 9.02 -4.15 15.92
N PRO A 348 8.40 -4.72 16.97
CA PRO A 348 9.15 -5.34 18.05
C PRO A 348 9.94 -6.56 17.52
N PRO A 349 10.91 -7.08 18.30
CA PRO A 349 11.55 -8.36 18.00
C PRO A 349 10.56 -9.51 17.79
N ASP A 350 10.77 -10.31 16.75
CA ASP A 350 9.94 -11.49 16.41
C ASP A 350 10.80 -12.71 16.01
N GLU A 351 10.16 -13.84 15.67
CA GLU A 351 10.84 -15.10 15.32
C GLU A 351 11.71 -14.99 14.06
N PHE A 352 11.35 -14.12 13.12
CA PHE A 352 12.06 -13.92 11.86
C PHE A 352 13.12 -12.81 11.96
N ASN A 353 12.93 -11.85 12.88
CA ASN A 353 13.85 -10.76 13.15
C ASN A 353 13.99 -10.51 14.66
N SER A 354 14.95 -11.21 15.27
CA SER A 354 15.25 -11.14 16.70
C SER A 354 15.72 -9.77 17.22
N GLN A 355 16.05 -8.83 16.33
CA GLN A 355 16.45 -7.47 16.70
C GLN A 355 15.30 -6.46 16.60
N GLY A 356 14.14 -6.88 16.08
CA GLY A 356 13.06 -5.98 15.69
C GLY A 356 13.41 -5.18 14.44
N GLN A 357 12.55 -4.25 14.08
CA GLN A 357 12.71 -3.42 12.89
C GLN A 357 12.46 -1.95 13.22
N ASP A 358 13.26 -1.07 12.63
CA ASP A 358 13.01 0.36 12.57
C ASP A 358 12.85 0.73 11.10
N TRP A 359 11.67 1.20 10.72
CA TRP A 359 11.32 1.52 9.34
C TRP A 359 11.55 3.00 8.99
N GLY A 360 12.07 3.80 9.94
CA GLY A 360 12.53 5.17 9.69
C GLY A 360 11.44 6.20 9.37
N SER A 361 10.16 5.82 9.42
CA SER A 361 9.03 6.71 9.13
C SER A 361 8.50 7.37 10.40
N PRO A 362 8.33 8.70 10.47
CA PRO A 362 7.66 9.32 11.61
C PRO A 362 6.17 8.95 11.63
N PRO A 363 5.61 8.53 12.78
CA PRO A 363 4.20 8.20 12.88
C PRO A 363 3.30 9.45 12.94
N LEU A 364 2.02 9.29 12.59
CA LEU A 364 0.99 10.30 12.83
C LEU A 364 0.64 10.30 14.32
N VAL A 365 0.63 11.46 14.97
CA VAL A 365 0.20 11.58 16.37
C VAL A 365 -1.31 11.39 16.44
N PRO A 366 -1.84 10.37 17.15
CA PRO A 366 -3.26 10.01 17.07
C PRO A 366 -4.21 11.17 17.37
N TRP A 367 -3.98 11.89 18.48
CA TRP A 367 -4.86 13.00 18.86
C TRP A 367 -4.72 14.22 17.93
N ARG A 368 -3.55 14.44 17.32
CA ARG A 368 -3.36 15.53 16.35
C ARG A 368 -4.03 15.20 15.02
N LEU A 369 -4.02 13.93 14.63
CA LEU A 369 -4.75 13.45 13.46
C LEU A 369 -6.25 13.71 13.62
N ARG A 370 -6.82 13.43 14.80
CA ARG A 370 -8.21 13.82 15.14
C ARG A 370 -8.41 15.32 15.03
N ALA A 371 -7.54 16.12 15.65
CA ALA A 371 -7.64 17.59 15.61
C ALA A 371 -7.48 18.19 14.20
N TRP A 372 -6.95 17.42 13.24
CA TRP A 372 -6.76 17.77 11.83
C TRP A 372 -7.81 17.11 10.92
N ASP A 373 -8.97 16.75 11.47
CA ASP A 373 -10.08 16.15 10.75
C ASP A 373 -9.72 14.86 9.99
N TYR A 374 -8.71 14.13 10.44
CA TYR A 374 -8.13 12.95 9.76
C TYR A 374 -7.57 13.22 8.36
N GLU A 375 -7.43 14.48 7.94
CA GLU A 375 -7.14 14.84 6.54
C GLU A 375 -5.87 14.17 5.97
N PRO A 376 -4.73 14.08 6.69
CA PRO A 376 -3.55 13.36 6.18
C PRO A 376 -3.81 11.88 5.83
N PHE A 377 -4.65 11.21 6.62
CA PHE A 377 -5.02 9.82 6.41
C PHE A 377 -5.99 9.70 5.22
N VAL A 378 -7.06 10.52 5.21
CA VAL A 378 -8.05 10.58 4.13
C VAL A 378 -7.37 10.88 2.78
N GLU A 379 -6.44 11.84 2.75
CA GLU A 379 -5.69 12.18 1.53
C GLU A 379 -4.84 11.02 1.02
N SER A 380 -4.18 10.28 1.92
CA SER A 380 -3.35 9.12 1.56
C SER A 380 -4.21 8.01 0.95
N ILE A 381 -5.34 7.67 1.60
CA ILE A 381 -6.27 6.64 1.11
C ILE A 381 -6.84 7.02 -0.26
N ARG A 382 -7.35 8.25 -0.40
CA ARG A 382 -7.91 8.75 -1.66
C ARG A 382 -6.90 8.72 -2.80
N ALA A 383 -5.68 9.18 -2.53
CA ALA A 383 -4.65 9.25 -3.56
C ALA A 383 -4.22 7.87 -4.06
N THR A 384 -4.19 6.86 -3.18
CA THR A 384 -3.85 5.48 -3.54
C THR A 384 -5.02 4.78 -4.24
N MET A 385 -6.27 5.03 -3.85
CA MET A 385 -7.45 4.51 -4.57
C MET A 385 -7.71 5.22 -5.91
N ALA A 386 -7.22 6.45 -6.09
CA ALA A 386 -7.54 7.25 -7.26
C ALA A 386 -7.20 6.54 -8.58
N GLY A 387 -8.21 6.40 -9.44
CA GLY A 387 -8.09 5.76 -10.75
C GLY A 387 -7.87 4.25 -10.69
N ALA A 388 -8.09 3.60 -9.54
CA ALA A 388 -7.78 2.19 -9.33
C ALA A 388 -8.84 1.51 -8.44
N GLY A 389 -9.35 0.37 -8.88
CA GLY A 389 -10.46 -0.34 -8.22
C GLY A 389 -10.09 -1.09 -6.93
N GLY A 390 -8.93 -0.83 -6.31
CA GLY A 390 -8.54 -1.51 -5.09
C GLY A 390 -7.38 -0.88 -4.33
N LEU A 391 -7.32 -1.22 -3.04
CA LEU A 391 -6.31 -0.78 -2.09
C LEU A 391 -5.82 -1.98 -1.28
N ARG A 392 -4.50 -2.17 -1.19
CA ARG A 392 -3.86 -2.94 -0.12
C ARG A 392 -3.31 -1.96 0.91
N ILE A 393 -3.67 -2.13 2.18
CA ILE A 393 -3.10 -1.39 3.30
C ILE A 393 -1.99 -2.25 3.89
N ASP A 394 -0.75 -1.79 3.71
CA ASP A 394 0.43 -2.41 4.31
C ASP A 394 0.38 -2.25 5.84
N HIS A 395 0.70 -3.33 6.55
CA HIS A 395 0.67 -3.38 8.01
C HIS A 395 -0.66 -2.83 8.58
N VAL A 396 -1.79 -3.46 8.26
CA VAL A 396 -3.13 -2.93 8.58
C VAL A 396 -3.36 -2.75 10.09
N MET A 397 -2.59 -3.47 10.91
CA MET A 397 -2.51 -3.28 12.36
C MET A 397 -2.23 -1.82 12.74
N GLY A 398 -1.59 -1.04 11.87
CA GLY A 398 -1.32 0.37 12.06
C GLY A 398 -2.56 1.26 12.19
N LEU A 399 -3.75 0.77 11.80
CA LEU A 399 -5.02 1.43 12.08
C LEU A 399 -5.43 1.29 13.56
N PHE A 400 -4.90 0.30 14.27
CA PHE A 400 -5.19 0.00 15.67
C PHE A 400 -4.08 0.48 16.60
N ARG A 401 -2.83 0.13 16.28
CA ARG A 401 -1.64 0.50 17.03
C ARG A 401 -0.39 0.40 16.18
N LEU A 402 0.61 1.23 16.48
CA LEU A 402 1.94 1.11 15.87
C LEU A 402 3.01 1.02 16.94
N TRP A 403 4.05 0.25 16.65
CA TRP A 403 5.25 0.20 17.47
C TRP A 403 6.10 1.45 17.21
N TRP A 404 6.20 2.33 18.20
CA TRP A 404 6.97 3.56 18.12
C TRP A 404 8.33 3.37 18.79
N VAL A 405 9.38 3.64 18.04
CA VAL A 405 10.76 3.64 18.50
C VAL A 405 11.18 5.10 18.73
N PRO A 406 11.47 5.53 19.98
CA PRO A 406 11.97 6.88 20.23
C PRO A 406 13.34 7.10 19.59
N THR A 407 13.61 8.32 19.11
CA THR A 407 14.92 8.67 18.55
C THR A 407 16.05 8.34 19.52
N GLY A 408 17.06 7.61 19.05
CA GLY A 408 18.23 7.21 19.83
C GLY A 408 18.09 5.88 20.57
N GLY A 409 16.91 5.24 20.52
CA GLY A 409 16.71 3.85 20.94
C GLY A 409 16.98 2.85 19.82
N SER A 410 17.01 1.57 20.18
CA SER A 410 16.95 0.45 19.23
C SER A 410 15.50 0.04 18.97
N ALA A 411 15.25 -0.80 17.95
CA ALA A 411 13.90 -1.29 17.66
C ALA A 411 13.26 -2.03 18.85
N ALA A 412 14.05 -2.63 19.75
CA ALA A 412 13.57 -3.26 20.97
C ALA A 412 13.13 -2.26 22.06
N ASP A 413 13.53 -0.99 21.98
CA ASP A 413 13.25 0.04 23.00
C ASP A 413 11.95 0.80 22.73
N GLY A 414 11.07 0.27 21.88
CA GLY A 414 9.80 0.89 21.51
C GLY A 414 8.62 0.54 22.43
N ALA A 415 7.44 1.03 22.04
CA ALA A 415 6.16 0.69 22.66
C ALA A 415 5.02 0.81 21.64
N TYR A 416 3.93 0.08 21.86
CA TYR A 416 2.72 0.29 21.07
C TYR A 416 2.02 1.59 21.46
N VAL A 417 1.66 2.39 20.45
CA VAL A 417 0.80 3.57 20.57
C VAL A 417 -0.50 3.32 19.80
N ARG A 418 -1.64 3.44 20.48
CA ARG A 418 -2.98 3.16 19.95
C ARG A 418 -3.53 4.30 19.11
N TYR A 419 -4.26 3.92 18.06
CA TYR A 419 -4.95 4.80 17.12
C TYR A 419 -6.47 4.67 17.29
N PRO A 420 -7.26 5.67 16.85
CA PRO A 420 -8.72 5.61 16.89
C PRO A 420 -9.24 4.66 15.79
N ALA A 421 -9.11 3.36 16.02
CA ALA A 421 -9.32 2.32 15.01
C ALA A 421 -10.70 2.37 14.37
N GLU A 422 -11.77 2.50 15.17
CA GLU A 422 -13.15 2.60 14.67
C GLU A 422 -13.30 3.74 13.65
N ASP A 423 -12.87 4.95 14.01
CA ASP A 423 -12.91 6.11 13.11
C ASP A 423 -12.10 5.87 11.82
N LEU A 424 -10.90 5.28 11.93
CA LEU A 424 -10.05 5.01 10.77
C LEU A 424 -10.65 3.93 9.86
N LEU A 425 -11.22 2.86 10.42
CA LEU A 425 -11.90 1.80 9.67
C LEU A 425 -13.15 2.34 8.95
N ASP A 426 -13.93 3.19 9.61
CA ASP A 426 -15.10 3.84 9.01
C ASP A 426 -14.71 4.83 7.89
N ILE A 427 -13.60 5.54 8.04
CA ILE A 427 -13.05 6.37 6.96
C ILE A 427 -12.61 5.51 5.77
N VAL A 428 -11.95 4.37 6.00
CA VAL A 428 -11.57 3.43 4.94
C VAL A 428 -12.80 2.89 4.22
N ALA A 429 -13.84 2.50 4.96
CA ALA A 429 -15.12 2.04 4.41
C ALA A 429 -15.79 3.11 3.52
N LEU A 430 -15.81 4.36 3.99
CA LEU A 430 -16.34 5.48 3.22
C LEU A 430 -15.57 5.69 1.91
N GLU A 431 -14.23 5.75 1.95
CA GLU A 431 -13.43 5.96 0.75
C GLU A 431 -13.50 4.77 -0.21
N SER A 432 -13.56 3.55 0.32
CA SER A 432 -13.79 2.32 -0.46
C SER A 432 -15.10 2.40 -1.25
N HIS A 433 -16.21 2.80 -0.63
CA HIS A 433 -17.49 2.97 -1.32
C HIS A 433 -17.46 4.08 -2.37
N ARG A 434 -16.80 5.20 -2.08
CA ARG A 434 -16.68 6.34 -3.03
C ARG A 434 -15.88 5.97 -4.27
N ALA A 435 -14.87 5.09 -4.11
CA ALA A 435 -14.03 4.62 -5.21
C ALA A 435 -14.53 3.31 -5.85
N GLN A 436 -15.53 2.65 -5.27
CA GLN A 436 -15.88 1.25 -5.57
C GLN A 436 -14.63 0.36 -5.56
N ALA A 437 -13.82 0.52 -4.52
CA ALA A 437 -12.50 -0.09 -4.40
C ALA A 437 -12.50 -1.18 -3.34
N VAL A 438 -12.07 -2.39 -3.72
CA VAL A 438 -11.84 -3.48 -2.75
C VAL A 438 -10.68 -3.12 -1.82
N VAL A 439 -10.81 -3.41 -0.53
CA VAL A 439 -9.75 -3.14 0.45
C VAL A 439 -9.23 -4.44 1.01
N VAL A 440 -7.90 -4.60 0.99
CA VAL A 440 -7.19 -5.70 1.63
C VAL A 440 -6.30 -5.14 2.72
N GLY A 441 -6.47 -5.62 3.94
CA GLY A 441 -5.55 -5.36 5.04
C GLY A 441 -4.48 -6.44 5.08
N GLU A 442 -3.21 -6.08 5.02
CA GLU A 442 -2.15 -7.02 5.33
C GLU A 442 -2.08 -7.24 6.85
N ASP A 443 -2.61 -8.37 7.30
CA ASP A 443 -2.72 -8.79 8.71
C ASP A 443 -1.76 -9.94 9.05
N LEU A 444 -0.47 -9.76 8.77
CA LEU A 444 0.60 -10.73 9.08
C LEU A 444 1.45 -10.27 10.28
N GLY A 445 2.22 -11.21 10.83
CA GLY A 445 3.05 -10.98 12.02
C GLY A 445 2.25 -11.02 13.32
N THR A 446 2.60 -10.17 14.29
CA THR A 446 1.96 -10.13 15.62
C THR A 446 0.65 -9.34 15.57
N VAL A 447 -0.45 -10.04 15.29
CA VAL A 447 -1.80 -9.48 15.20
C VAL A 447 -2.48 -9.52 16.57
N GLU A 448 -3.00 -8.39 17.05
CA GLU A 448 -3.74 -8.33 18.33
C GLU A 448 -5.09 -9.07 18.22
N ASP A 449 -5.49 -9.76 19.30
CA ASP A 449 -6.83 -10.35 19.44
C ASP A 449 -7.93 -9.33 19.07
N GLY A 450 -8.88 -9.72 18.22
CA GLY A 450 -9.99 -8.86 17.79
C GLY A 450 -9.73 -8.05 16.51
N VAL A 451 -8.48 -7.91 16.06
CA VAL A 451 -8.16 -7.13 14.84
C VAL A 451 -8.80 -7.77 13.62
N ARG A 452 -8.68 -9.10 13.45
CA ARG A 452 -9.23 -9.82 12.29
C ARG A 452 -10.75 -9.78 12.26
N GLU A 453 -11.38 -9.88 13.42
CA GLU A 453 -12.82 -9.72 13.58
C GLU A 453 -13.27 -8.31 13.17
N ALA A 454 -12.57 -7.28 13.64
CA ALA A 454 -12.86 -5.89 13.27
C ALA A 454 -12.68 -5.65 11.75
N LEU A 455 -11.65 -6.22 11.11
CA LEU A 455 -11.47 -6.14 9.66
C LEU A 455 -12.65 -6.77 8.91
N ALA A 456 -13.06 -7.98 9.31
CA ALA A 456 -14.19 -8.68 8.70
C ALA A 456 -15.52 -7.93 8.91
N GLU A 457 -15.75 -7.39 10.11
CA GLU A 457 -16.93 -6.56 10.41
C GLU A 457 -17.02 -5.34 9.49
N HIS A 458 -15.88 -4.76 9.11
CA HIS A 458 -15.76 -3.63 8.19
C HIS A 458 -15.57 -4.04 6.71
N GLY A 459 -15.67 -5.33 6.37
CA GLY A 459 -15.50 -5.81 4.99
C GLY A 459 -14.09 -5.55 4.40
N ILE A 460 -13.07 -5.43 5.23
CA ILE A 460 -11.67 -5.38 4.81
C ILE A 460 -11.17 -6.82 4.70
N LEU A 461 -10.71 -7.22 3.51
CA LEU A 461 -10.23 -8.58 3.28
C LEU A 461 -8.95 -8.84 4.08
N SER A 462 -8.91 -9.95 4.81
CA SER A 462 -7.69 -10.49 5.42
C SER A 462 -6.72 -10.97 4.32
N TYR A 463 -5.42 -11.08 4.62
CA TYR A 463 -4.40 -11.54 3.70
C TYR A 463 -3.80 -12.88 4.16
N ARG A 464 -4.10 -13.95 3.42
CA ARG A 464 -3.77 -15.34 3.79
C ARG A 464 -2.63 -15.87 2.94
N LEU A 465 -1.57 -16.33 3.57
CA LEU A 465 -0.36 -16.79 2.88
C LEU A 465 -0.10 -18.26 3.15
N LEU A 466 0.12 -19.05 2.08
CA LEU A 466 0.44 -20.47 2.19
C LEU A 466 1.62 -20.76 3.14
N TRP A 467 2.58 -19.84 3.21
CA TRP A 467 3.75 -19.92 4.10
C TRP A 467 3.42 -19.82 5.59
N PHE A 468 2.36 -19.11 5.94
CA PHE A 468 2.03 -18.76 7.32
C PHE A 468 0.79 -19.47 7.87
N GLU A 469 0.01 -20.13 7.03
CA GLU A 469 -1.19 -20.84 7.44
C GLU A 469 -0.90 -22.33 7.74
N ASP A 470 -1.49 -22.83 8.83
CA ASP A 470 -1.44 -24.25 9.21
C ASP A 470 -2.51 -25.09 8.52
N ASP A 471 -3.68 -24.49 8.29
CA ASP A 471 -4.86 -25.15 7.75
C ASP A 471 -4.74 -25.39 6.23
N ASP A 472 -5.48 -26.38 5.72
CA ASP A 472 -5.57 -26.59 4.27
C ASP A 472 -6.18 -25.34 3.62
N PRO A 473 -5.64 -24.86 2.47
CA PRO A 473 -6.21 -23.70 1.79
C PRO A 473 -7.72 -23.78 1.55
N ALA A 474 -8.29 -24.98 1.39
CA ALA A 474 -9.74 -25.18 1.28
C ALA A 474 -10.57 -24.74 2.50
N GLU A 475 -9.93 -24.54 3.66
CA GLU A 475 -10.55 -24.14 4.93
C GLU A 475 -10.32 -22.64 5.24
N TRP A 476 -9.60 -21.91 4.38
CA TRP A 476 -9.34 -20.49 4.56
C TRP A 476 -10.63 -19.65 4.41
N PRO A 477 -10.69 -18.44 5.02
CA PRO A 477 -11.88 -17.59 4.97
C PRO A 477 -12.24 -17.11 3.55
N GLU A 478 -13.54 -16.95 3.31
CA GLU A 478 -14.08 -16.36 2.08
C GLU A 478 -13.74 -14.88 1.95
N GLU A 479 -13.88 -14.09 3.03
CA GLU A 479 -13.53 -12.65 3.07
C GLU A 479 -12.01 -12.43 3.23
N ALA A 480 -11.24 -12.95 2.27
CA ALA A 480 -9.79 -12.80 2.23
C ALA A 480 -9.25 -12.67 0.80
N MET A 481 -8.03 -12.14 0.71
CA MET A 481 -7.14 -12.37 -0.42
C MET A 481 -6.13 -13.45 -0.03
N ALA A 482 -6.15 -14.57 -0.76
CA ALA A 482 -5.24 -15.68 -0.57
C ALA A 482 -4.07 -15.58 -1.56
N ALA A 483 -2.85 -15.84 -1.09
CA ALA A 483 -1.65 -15.91 -1.91
C ALA A 483 -0.70 -16.99 -1.38
N ILE A 484 0.36 -17.27 -2.12
CA ILE A 484 1.42 -18.18 -1.67
C ILE A 484 2.49 -17.43 -0.89
N SER A 485 2.95 -16.32 -1.48
CA SER A 485 4.09 -15.53 -1.02
C SER A 485 3.83 -14.04 -1.25
N THR A 486 4.75 -13.20 -0.78
CA THR A 486 4.76 -11.75 -1.01
C THR A 486 6.12 -11.35 -1.58
N HIS A 487 6.30 -10.04 -1.81
CA HIS A 487 7.58 -9.49 -2.25
C HIS A 487 8.68 -9.57 -1.16
N ASP A 488 8.31 -9.76 0.10
CA ASP A 488 9.22 -9.90 1.25
C ASP A 488 9.60 -11.35 1.55
N LEU A 489 8.85 -12.30 1.02
CA LEU A 489 8.98 -13.73 1.31
C LEU A 489 9.69 -14.45 0.17
N PRO A 490 10.30 -15.61 0.42
CA PRO A 490 10.93 -16.39 -0.62
C PRO A 490 9.92 -16.75 -1.73
N THR A 491 10.36 -16.70 -2.97
CA THR A 491 9.62 -17.33 -4.06
C THR A 491 9.58 -18.84 -3.84
N VAL A 492 8.56 -19.52 -4.37
CA VAL A 492 8.45 -20.98 -4.31
C VAL A 492 9.71 -21.63 -4.89
N ALA A 493 10.23 -21.10 -6.00
CA ALA A 493 11.44 -21.63 -6.62
C ALA A 493 12.71 -21.37 -5.79
N GLY A 494 12.81 -20.20 -5.16
CA GLY A 494 13.90 -19.84 -4.24
C GLY A 494 13.93 -20.74 -3.00
N LEU A 495 12.78 -20.92 -2.37
CA LEU A 495 12.59 -21.83 -1.23
C LEU A 495 12.92 -23.28 -1.60
N TRP A 496 12.30 -23.78 -2.67
CA TRP A 496 12.43 -25.18 -3.07
C TRP A 496 13.86 -25.55 -3.45
N SER A 497 14.54 -24.68 -4.22
CA SER A 497 15.93 -24.90 -4.62
C SER A 497 16.95 -24.68 -3.50
N GLY A 498 16.58 -23.97 -2.42
CA GLY A 498 17.49 -23.54 -1.36
C GLY A 498 18.31 -22.30 -1.70
N ALA A 499 18.06 -21.68 -2.86
CA ALA A 499 18.74 -20.46 -3.28
C ALA A 499 18.47 -19.29 -2.33
N ASP A 500 17.25 -19.20 -1.78
CA ASP A 500 16.90 -18.15 -0.83
C ASP A 500 17.70 -18.27 0.47
N VAL A 501 17.82 -19.48 1.04
CA VAL A 501 18.66 -19.73 2.23
C VAL A 501 20.13 -19.43 1.96
N GLU A 502 20.65 -19.76 0.76
CA GLU A 502 22.01 -19.41 0.37
C GLU A 502 22.22 -17.89 0.30
N GLU A 503 21.22 -17.15 -0.19
CA GLU A 503 21.24 -15.69 -0.20
C GLU A 503 21.18 -15.11 1.22
N GLN A 504 20.29 -15.61 2.07
CA GLN A 504 20.16 -15.23 3.48
C GLN A 504 21.49 -15.43 4.24
N ARG A 505 22.19 -16.55 4.02
CA ARG A 505 23.54 -16.79 4.57
C ARG A 505 24.55 -15.74 4.11
N ARG A 506 24.49 -15.33 2.84
CA ARG A 506 25.43 -14.36 2.26
C ARG A 506 25.28 -12.98 2.92
N TYR A 507 24.05 -12.58 3.23
CA TYR A 507 23.75 -11.30 3.87
C TYR A 507 23.62 -11.38 5.40
N GLY A 508 23.83 -12.56 5.98
CA GLY A 508 23.91 -12.74 7.43
C GLY A 508 22.59 -12.48 8.16
N THR A 509 21.45 -12.85 7.57
CA THR A 509 20.12 -12.60 8.17
C THR A 509 19.73 -13.56 9.29
N GLY A 510 20.54 -14.58 9.57
CA GLY A 510 20.31 -15.56 10.62
C GLY A 510 21.43 -16.60 10.68
N THR A 511 21.41 -17.43 11.73
CA THR A 511 22.33 -18.56 11.85
C THR A 511 21.95 -19.70 10.91
N ASP A 512 22.92 -20.55 10.53
CA ASP A 512 22.65 -21.70 9.66
C ASP A 512 21.54 -22.62 10.17
N GLU A 513 21.44 -22.80 11.50
CA GLU A 513 20.41 -23.63 12.12
C GLU A 513 19.02 -23.00 12.04
N GLU A 514 18.90 -21.68 12.24
CA GLU A 514 17.65 -20.94 12.09
C GLU A 514 17.17 -20.97 10.64
N LEU A 515 18.06 -20.70 9.68
CA LEU A 515 17.71 -20.64 8.26
C LEU A 515 17.28 -22.01 7.70
N GLU A 516 17.97 -23.10 8.05
CA GLU A 516 17.56 -24.44 7.63
C GLU A 516 16.26 -24.89 8.29
N ARG A 517 16.02 -24.51 9.55
CA ARG A 517 14.76 -24.80 10.24
C ARG A 517 13.60 -24.04 9.60
N GLY A 518 13.76 -22.75 9.34
CA GLY A 518 12.76 -21.91 8.66
C GLY A 518 12.42 -22.46 7.29
N ARG A 519 13.44 -22.84 6.48
CA ARG A 519 13.21 -23.49 5.19
C ARG A 519 12.48 -24.82 5.32
N ALA A 520 12.85 -25.67 6.27
CA ALA A 520 12.19 -26.94 6.48
C ALA A 520 10.70 -26.76 6.82
N SER A 521 10.38 -25.82 7.73
CA SER A 521 9.01 -25.46 8.11
C SER A 521 8.18 -25.02 6.89
N LEU A 522 8.69 -24.08 6.09
CA LEU A 522 7.98 -23.61 4.90
C LEU A 522 7.77 -24.71 3.83
N LEU A 523 8.71 -25.66 3.70
CA LEU A 523 8.58 -26.78 2.78
C LEU A 523 7.50 -27.79 3.19
N GLU A 524 7.13 -27.87 4.47
CA GLU A 524 6.03 -28.72 4.95
C GLU A 524 4.68 -28.26 4.40
N ARG A 525 4.55 -26.96 4.07
CA ARG A 525 3.38 -26.36 3.41
C ARG A 525 3.18 -26.81 1.95
N LEU A 526 4.14 -27.54 1.37
CA LEU A 526 4.06 -28.12 0.02
C LEU A 526 4.08 -29.66 0.02
N PRO A 527 3.02 -30.31 0.54
CA PRO A 527 2.98 -31.76 0.63
C PRO A 527 2.83 -32.43 -0.74
N GLY A 528 3.28 -33.69 -0.81
CA GLY A 528 3.07 -34.57 -1.97
C GLY A 528 4.16 -34.52 -3.04
N LEU A 529 5.24 -33.77 -2.82
CA LEU A 529 6.36 -33.65 -3.75
C LEU A 529 7.55 -34.52 -3.36
N ARG A 530 8.26 -35.05 -4.36
CA ARG A 530 9.56 -35.70 -4.15
C ARG A 530 10.61 -34.62 -3.89
N LYS A 531 11.55 -34.87 -2.97
CA LYS A 531 12.64 -33.93 -2.62
C LYS A 531 13.47 -33.43 -3.81
N ASN A 532 13.53 -34.18 -4.91
CA ASN A 532 14.26 -33.85 -6.13
C ASN A 532 13.36 -33.36 -7.27
N ALA A 533 12.09 -33.01 -7.00
CA ALA A 533 11.23 -32.37 -7.98
C ALA A 533 11.84 -31.06 -8.46
N ARG A 534 11.57 -30.70 -9.72
CA ARG A 534 12.04 -29.42 -10.27
C ARG A 534 11.28 -28.26 -9.62
N PRO A 535 11.88 -27.07 -9.48
CA PRO A 535 11.20 -25.89 -8.91
C PRO A 535 9.85 -25.58 -9.59
N GLU A 536 9.74 -25.74 -10.90
CA GLU A 536 8.49 -25.50 -11.64
C GLU A 536 7.38 -26.48 -11.23
N THR A 537 7.73 -27.69 -10.79
CA THR A 537 6.76 -28.64 -10.23
C THR A 537 6.28 -28.20 -8.85
N ALA A 538 7.15 -27.59 -8.04
CA ALA A 538 6.76 -27.01 -6.76
C ALA A 538 5.86 -25.79 -6.93
N VAL A 539 6.19 -24.89 -7.88
CA VAL A 539 5.33 -23.74 -8.24
C VAL A 539 3.92 -24.21 -8.62
N LYS A 540 3.80 -25.19 -9.51
CA LYS A 540 2.49 -25.74 -9.91
C LYS A 540 1.71 -26.27 -8.72
N ARG A 541 2.36 -27.06 -7.87
CA ARG A 541 1.73 -27.63 -6.67
C ARG A 541 1.24 -26.54 -5.71
N ALA A 542 2.01 -25.49 -5.51
CA ALA A 542 1.62 -24.35 -4.67
C ALA A 542 0.36 -23.67 -5.22
N HIS A 543 0.28 -23.46 -6.53
CA HIS A 543 -0.89 -22.82 -7.16
C HIS A 543 -2.11 -23.75 -7.25
N GLU A 544 -1.92 -25.07 -7.36
CA GLU A 544 -3.01 -26.06 -7.21
C GLU A 544 -3.60 -26.07 -5.79
N LEU A 545 -2.78 -25.81 -4.77
CA LEU A 545 -3.23 -25.66 -3.39
C LEU A 545 -3.97 -24.32 -3.23
N LEU A 546 -3.38 -23.22 -3.69
CA LEU A 546 -4.00 -21.89 -3.67
C LEU A 546 -5.37 -21.88 -4.39
N GLY A 547 -5.48 -22.54 -5.53
CA GLY A 547 -6.74 -22.64 -6.30
C GLY A 547 -7.89 -23.34 -5.58
N ARG A 548 -7.65 -23.97 -4.42
CA ARG A 548 -8.70 -24.59 -3.59
C ARG A 548 -9.30 -23.62 -2.58
N ALA A 549 -8.61 -22.51 -2.29
CA ALA A 549 -9.10 -21.57 -1.30
C ALA A 549 -10.44 -20.95 -1.75
N PRO A 550 -11.43 -20.84 -0.85
CA PRO A 550 -12.71 -20.21 -1.16
C PRO A 550 -12.64 -18.68 -1.10
N SER A 551 -11.46 -18.13 -0.80
CA SER A 551 -11.21 -16.69 -0.65
C SER A 551 -11.64 -15.87 -1.87
N LEU A 552 -12.17 -14.67 -1.62
CA LEU A 552 -12.73 -13.76 -2.61
C LEU A 552 -11.72 -13.40 -3.70
N LEU A 553 -10.45 -13.20 -3.32
CA LEU A 553 -9.35 -12.92 -4.23
C LEU A 553 -8.26 -13.98 -4.13
N LEU A 554 -7.80 -14.52 -5.26
CA LEU A 554 -6.59 -15.35 -5.35
C LEU A 554 -5.47 -14.58 -6.06
N SER A 555 -4.33 -14.39 -5.39
CA SER A 555 -3.22 -13.60 -5.92
C SER A 555 -1.99 -14.46 -6.18
N ALA A 556 -1.41 -14.36 -7.38
CA ALA A 556 -0.17 -15.04 -7.75
C ALA A 556 0.89 -14.03 -8.17
N THR A 557 2.14 -14.23 -7.73
CA THR A 557 3.26 -13.37 -8.14
C THR A 557 3.74 -13.74 -9.53
N LEU A 558 4.16 -12.74 -10.33
CA LEU A 558 4.85 -13.03 -11.58
C LEU A 558 6.19 -13.73 -11.35
N ASP A 559 6.90 -13.42 -10.25
CA ASP A 559 8.14 -14.07 -9.85
C ASP A 559 7.99 -15.60 -9.76
N ASP A 560 6.94 -16.09 -9.09
CA ASP A 560 6.65 -17.52 -9.01
C ASP A 560 6.25 -18.12 -10.37
N ALA A 561 5.40 -17.42 -11.13
CA ALA A 561 4.95 -17.85 -12.45
C ALA A 561 6.09 -17.94 -13.49
N LEU A 562 7.21 -17.26 -13.22
CA LEU A 562 8.46 -17.31 -13.99
C LEU A 562 9.52 -18.23 -13.35
N ALA A 563 9.21 -18.85 -12.21
CA ALA A 563 10.16 -19.62 -11.40
C ALA A 563 11.46 -18.86 -11.07
N GLU A 564 11.36 -17.54 -10.90
CA GLU A 564 12.47 -16.71 -10.40
C GLU A 564 12.85 -17.19 -8.99
N ARG A 565 14.15 -17.28 -8.72
CA ARG A 565 14.68 -17.81 -7.46
C ARG A 565 14.93 -16.72 -6.44
N ARG A 566 15.13 -15.48 -6.90
CA ARG A 566 15.45 -14.33 -6.05
C ARG A 566 14.15 -13.63 -5.67
N ARG A 567 13.95 -13.36 -4.39
CA ARG A 567 12.82 -12.54 -3.93
C ARG A 567 13.09 -11.04 -4.16
N PRO A 568 12.07 -10.21 -4.42
CA PRO A 568 12.25 -8.77 -4.62
C PRO A 568 12.93 -8.06 -3.44
N ASN A 569 12.52 -8.37 -2.21
CA ASN A 569 13.03 -7.79 -0.98
C ASN A 569 13.39 -8.85 0.05
N MET A 570 14.39 -8.55 0.88
CA MET A 570 14.76 -9.35 2.05
C MET A 570 14.71 -8.42 3.27
N PRO A 571 13.64 -8.50 4.09
CA PRO A 571 13.51 -7.67 5.29
C PRO A 571 14.76 -7.70 6.17
N GLY A 572 15.11 -6.56 6.76
CA GLY A 572 16.28 -6.42 7.64
C GLY A 572 17.63 -6.30 6.93
N THR A 573 17.68 -6.28 5.59
CA THR A 573 18.94 -6.07 4.83
C THR A 573 18.99 -4.69 4.18
N THR A 574 20.16 -4.06 4.22
CA THR A 574 20.41 -2.74 3.61
C THR A 574 21.52 -2.76 2.55
N ASP A 575 22.41 -3.75 2.61
CA ASP A 575 23.52 -3.97 1.68
C ASP A 575 23.16 -4.90 0.51
N ARG A 576 22.01 -5.58 0.59
CA ARG A 576 21.40 -6.33 -0.51
C ARG A 576 20.74 -5.38 -1.52
N PRO A 577 20.78 -5.65 -2.83
CA PRO A 577 20.07 -4.85 -3.85
C PRO A 577 18.55 -5.10 -3.84
N ASN A 578 17.91 -4.81 -2.71
CA ASN A 578 16.45 -4.86 -2.55
C ASN A 578 15.78 -3.96 -3.60
N TRP A 579 14.60 -4.38 -4.06
CA TRP A 579 13.76 -3.62 -5.00
C TRP A 579 14.44 -3.30 -6.34
N SER A 580 15.54 -3.96 -6.67
CA SER A 580 16.38 -3.63 -7.84
C SER A 580 16.56 -4.81 -8.79
N LEU A 581 15.89 -5.92 -8.52
CA LEU A 581 15.94 -7.12 -9.34
C LEU A 581 14.89 -7.04 -10.45
N PRO A 582 15.27 -7.09 -11.74
CA PRO A 582 14.32 -7.19 -12.84
C PRO A 582 13.78 -8.61 -12.98
N LEU A 583 12.58 -8.75 -13.54
CA LEU A 583 12.09 -10.07 -13.95
C LEU A 583 12.97 -10.64 -15.09
N PRO A 584 13.10 -11.98 -15.16
CA PRO A 584 13.94 -12.64 -16.17
C PRO A 584 13.31 -12.64 -17.58
N VAL A 585 12.07 -12.20 -17.72
CA VAL A 585 11.29 -12.22 -18.97
C VAL A 585 10.71 -10.84 -19.25
N THR A 586 10.81 -10.40 -20.50
CA THR A 586 10.25 -9.11 -20.93
C THR A 586 8.72 -9.17 -21.00
N VAL A 587 8.07 -8.02 -20.85
CA VAL A 587 6.59 -7.92 -20.87
C VAL A 587 5.99 -8.59 -22.12
N GLU A 588 6.57 -8.38 -23.31
CA GLU A 588 6.01 -8.94 -24.54
C GLU A 588 6.16 -10.48 -24.61
N ASP A 589 7.10 -11.06 -23.86
CA ASP A 589 7.35 -12.51 -23.83
C ASP A 589 6.56 -13.22 -22.71
N LEU A 590 6.00 -12.50 -21.73
CA LEU A 590 5.26 -13.06 -20.59
C LEU A 590 4.11 -13.97 -21.04
N SER A 591 3.30 -13.49 -21.99
CA SER A 591 2.16 -14.22 -22.54
C SER A 591 2.57 -15.51 -23.26
N GLY A 592 3.85 -15.66 -23.60
CA GLY A 592 4.44 -16.85 -24.18
C GLY A 592 4.89 -17.91 -23.16
N HIS A 593 5.19 -17.50 -21.92
CA HIS A 593 5.85 -18.33 -20.91
C HIS A 593 4.99 -19.51 -20.45
N ALA A 594 5.54 -20.73 -20.52
CA ALA A 594 4.77 -21.95 -20.33
C ALA A 594 4.24 -22.13 -18.90
N LEU A 595 5.06 -21.84 -17.89
CA LEU A 595 4.66 -21.96 -16.49
C LEU A 595 3.62 -20.91 -16.11
N LEU A 596 3.74 -19.68 -16.63
CA LEU A 596 2.80 -18.59 -16.38
C LEU A 596 1.41 -18.94 -16.90
N LYS A 597 1.31 -19.47 -18.13
CA LYS A 597 0.03 -19.95 -18.70
C LYS A 597 -0.60 -21.05 -17.87
N GLU A 598 0.21 -21.90 -17.28
CA GLU A 598 -0.28 -23.00 -16.45
C GLU A 598 -0.80 -22.51 -15.11
N VAL A 599 -0.07 -21.61 -14.45
CA VAL A 599 -0.52 -20.93 -13.24
C VAL A 599 -1.83 -20.19 -13.48
N ALA A 600 -1.92 -19.39 -14.55
CA ALA A 600 -3.14 -18.68 -14.94
C ALA A 600 -4.33 -19.62 -15.08
N ARG A 601 -4.15 -20.73 -15.80
CA ARG A 601 -5.21 -21.73 -16.00
C ARG A 601 -5.62 -22.37 -14.67
N THR A 602 -4.67 -22.77 -13.84
CA THR A 602 -4.95 -23.41 -12.54
C THR A 602 -5.79 -22.50 -11.65
N LEU A 603 -5.49 -21.20 -11.59
CA LEU A 603 -6.25 -20.26 -10.77
C LEU A 603 -7.62 -19.93 -11.38
N ALA A 604 -7.69 -19.76 -12.70
CA ALA A 604 -8.97 -19.58 -13.39
C ALA A 604 -9.91 -20.77 -13.18
N ASP A 605 -9.38 -22.00 -13.23
CA ASP A 605 -10.14 -23.22 -12.94
C ASP A 605 -10.54 -23.29 -11.46
N GLY A 606 -9.65 -22.88 -10.54
CA GLY A 606 -9.92 -22.83 -9.10
C GLY A 606 -11.07 -21.89 -8.72
N VAL A 607 -11.09 -20.69 -9.30
CA VAL A 607 -12.19 -19.73 -9.12
C VAL A 607 -13.51 -20.27 -9.67
N ARG A 608 -13.50 -20.96 -10.82
CA ARG A 608 -14.73 -21.55 -11.42
C ARG A 608 -15.27 -22.76 -10.67
N ALA A 609 -14.41 -23.66 -10.23
CA ALA A 609 -14.81 -24.93 -9.60
C ALA A 609 -15.56 -24.76 -8.27
N THR A 610 -15.43 -23.58 -7.67
CA THR A 610 -16.00 -23.22 -6.37
C THR A 610 -17.25 -22.35 -6.51
N THR A 611 -17.47 -21.73 -7.67
CA THR A 611 -18.71 -20.99 -8.01
C THR A 611 -19.84 -21.89 -8.53
N ASP A 612 -19.54 -23.09 -9.05
CA ASP A 612 -20.54 -24.07 -9.56
C ASP A 612 -20.48 -25.43 -8.81
N PRO A 613 -21.05 -25.56 -7.59
CA PRO A 613 -21.07 -26.85 -6.90
C PRO A 613 -22.13 -27.86 -7.40
N GLU A 614 -23.05 -27.48 -8.30
CA GLU A 614 -24.35 -28.19 -8.48
C GLU A 614 -24.59 -28.95 -9.81
N GLU A 615 -23.61 -29.18 -10.70
CA GLU A 615 -23.88 -29.97 -11.94
C GLU A 615 -23.49 -31.45 -11.90
N ASP A 616 -22.70 -31.94 -10.94
CA ASP A 616 -22.21 -33.34 -10.96
C ASP A 616 -23.07 -34.34 -10.14
N ALA A 617 -24.23 -33.93 -9.63
CA ALA A 617 -25.09 -34.77 -8.79
C ALA A 617 -26.46 -35.13 -9.39
N ILE A 618 -26.57 -35.39 -10.70
CA ILE A 618 -27.75 -36.09 -11.26
C ILE A 618 -27.31 -37.21 -12.22
N GLY A 619 -26.84 -38.32 -11.63
CA GLY A 619 -26.79 -39.62 -12.29
C GLY A 619 -28.12 -40.35 -12.10
N GLU A 620 -29.00 -40.25 -13.09
CA GLU A 620 -30.26 -40.99 -13.18
C GLU A 620 -30.06 -42.52 -12.97
N GLN A 621 -30.73 -43.09 -11.97
CA GLN A 621 -31.04 -44.52 -11.95
C GLN A 621 -32.34 -44.77 -12.72
N PRO A 622 -32.37 -45.66 -13.73
CA PRO A 622 -33.63 -46.03 -14.35
C PRO A 622 -34.38 -47.00 -13.43
N GLY A 623 -35.45 -46.50 -12.80
CA GLY A 623 -36.40 -47.30 -12.03
C GLY A 623 -37.14 -48.29 -12.94
N GLY A 624 -36.93 -49.58 -12.70
CA GLY A 624 -37.65 -50.66 -13.35
C GLY A 624 -39.09 -50.77 -12.84
N GLU A 625 -40.04 -50.73 -13.77
CA GLU A 625 -41.42 -51.15 -13.54
C GLU A 625 -41.50 -52.66 -13.29
N ALA A 626 -42.13 -53.04 -12.17
CA ALA A 626 -42.70 -54.37 -11.98
C ALA A 626 -44.06 -54.24 -11.30
N SER A 627 -45.12 -54.15 -12.11
CA SER A 627 -46.49 -54.38 -11.66
C SER A 627 -46.76 -55.89 -11.67
N ARG A 628 -47.12 -56.42 -10.49
CA ARG A 628 -48.00 -57.59 -10.34
C ARG A 628 -49.10 -57.20 -9.37
N ASP A 629 -50.30 -57.62 -9.77
CA ASP A 629 -51.62 -57.58 -9.12
C ASP A 629 -52.42 -56.28 -9.23
#